data_AF-A0A8X6TDB0-F1
#
_entry.id   AF-A0A8X6TDB0-F1
#
_cell.length_a   1.000
_cell.length_b   1.000
_cell.length_c   1.000
_cell.angle_alpha   90.00
_cell.angle_beta   90.00
_cell.angle_gamma   90.00
#
_symmetry.space_group_name_H-M   'P 1'
#
loop_
_entity.id
_entity.type
_entity.pdbx_description
1 polymer ?
#
loop_
_entity_poly.entity_id
_entity_poly.type
_entity_poly.pdbx_seq_one_letter_code
_entity_poly.pdbx_strand_id
1 'polypeptide(L)'
;MLRIVEDNNKRKNEGTLDKLNTLRMQYFNDEETPSDRNLLMEIESLRKQVELLSNSATQSPLPMPPPSQTEPNIAAILSTLMETQKQFLERQANSNVIQITSANDTGNSIQIFKGEIIENAFEWLKEVEKISILANWSDELKLTNAISRLSGSAKNWQLTGKNFNDWITWKTALA
;
A
#
# COMPACT_ATOMS: atom_id res chain seq x y z
N MET A 1 -49.22 17.78 -26.11
CA MET A 1 -47.93 17.54 -25.42
C MET A 1 -47.34 16.14 -25.64
N LEU A 2 -47.81 15.30 -26.59
CA LEU A 2 -47.20 13.97 -26.81
C LEU A 2 -46.03 13.95 -27.82
N ARG A 3 -45.91 14.92 -28.75
CA ARG A 3 -44.83 14.91 -29.77
C ARG A 3 -43.42 15.24 -29.24
N ILE A 4 -43.30 15.90 -28.08
CA ILE A 4 -42.00 16.39 -27.59
C ILE A 4 -41.23 15.29 -26.83
N VAL A 5 -41.92 14.26 -26.32
CA VAL A 5 -41.27 13.19 -25.54
C VAL A 5 -40.64 12.14 -26.47
N GLU A 6 -41.26 11.86 -27.62
CA GLU A 6 -40.75 10.88 -28.58
C GLU A 6 -39.46 11.34 -29.30
N ASP A 7 -39.37 12.63 -29.66
CA ASP A 7 -38.16 13.20 -30.29
C ASP A 7 -36.94 13.25 -29.35
N ASN A 8 -37.15 13.21 -28.03
CA ASN A 8 -36.07 13.20 -27.05
C ASN A 8 -35.49 11.80 -26.81
N ASN A 9 -36.29 10.74 -27.01
CA ASN A 9 -35.79 9.36 -26.91
C ASN A 9 -35.04 8.92 -28.18
N LYS A 10 -35.44 9.41 -29.36
CA LYS A 10 -34.76 9.08 -30.62
C LYS A 10 -33.32 9.66 -30.67
N ARG A 11 -33.15 10.91 -30.23
CA ARG A 11 -31.84 11.59 -30.18
C ARG A 11 -30.85 11.01 -29.16
N LYS A 12 -31.33 10.39 -28.07
CA LYS A 12 -30.46 9.72 -27.09
C LYS A 12 -29.89 8.40 -27.61
N ASN A 13 -30.63 7.71 -28.47
CA ASN A 13 -30.26 6.38 -28.94
C ASN A 13 -29.28 6.44 -30.12
N GLU A 14 -29.40 7.44 -30.99
CA GLU A 14 -28.47 7.67 -32.11
C GLU A 14 -27.06 8.07 -31.63
N GLY A 15 -26.96 8.93 -30.61
CA GLY A 15 -25.68 9.36 -30.05
C GLY A 15 -24.94 8.29 -29.23
N THR A 16 -25.60 7.19 -28.86
CA THR A 16 -24.99 6.08 -28.10
C THR A 16 -24.47 4.98 -29.04
N LEU A 17 -25.19 4.72 -30.14
CA LEU A 17 -24.77 3.75 -31.15
C LEU A 17 -23.53 4.21 -31.93
N ASP A 18 -23.43 5.52 -32.20
CA ASP A 18 -22.29 6.11 -32.90
C ASP A 18 -21.01 6.10 -32.03
N LYS A 19 -21.17 6.27 -30.71
CA LYS A 19 -20.07 6.14 -29.73
C LYS A 19 -19.60 4.69 -29.59
N LEU A 20 -20.52 3.71 -29.61
CA LEU A 20 -20.15 2.29 -29.55
C LEU A 20 -19.47 1.81 -30.84
N ASN A 21 -19.89 2.28 -32.01
CA ASN A 21 -19.23 1.96 -33.27
C ASN A 21 -17.85 2.62 -33.39
N THR A 22 -17.69 3.86 -32.89
CA THR A 22 -16.39 4.53 -32.81
C THR A 22 -15.43 3.79 -31.86
N LEU A 23 -15.93 3.32 -30.72
CA LEU A 23 -15.13 2.51 -29.78
C LEU A 23 -14.76 1.15 -30.41
N ARG A 24 -15.69 0.51 -31.13
CA ARG A 24 -15.47 -0.79 -31.78
C ARG A 24 -14.41 -0.72 -32.89
N MET A 25 -14.37 0.38 -33.64
CA MET A 25 -13.34 0.60 -34.67
C MET A 25 -11.97 1.00 -34.10
N GLN A 26 -11.92 1.45 -32.83
CA GLN A 26 -10.68 1.74 -32.11
C GLN A 26 -9.96 0.49 -31.58
N TYR A 27 -10.67 -0.64 -31.40
CA TYR A 27 -10.11 -1.89 -30.86
C TYR A 27 -9.75 -2.94 -31.93
N PHE A 28 -9.81 -2.60 -33.22
CA PHE A 28 -9.51 -3.54 -34.31
C PHE A 28 -8.28 -3.18 -35.14
N ASN A 29 -7.43 -2.29 -34.64
CA ASN A 29 -6.13 -1.98 -35.26
C ASN A 29 -4.96 -2.05 -34.26
N ASP A 30 -5.03 -2.96 -33.28
CA ASP A 30 -3.84 -3.34 -32.55
C ASP A 30 -3.18 -4.48 -33.32
N GLU A 31 -2.07 -4.15 -33.96
CA GLU A 31 -1.08 -5.11 -34.43
C GLU A 31 -0.86 -6.15 -33.35
N GLU A 32 -1.00 -7.44 -33.69
CA GLU A 32 -0.62 -8.57 -32.83
C GLU A 32 0.78 -8.30 -32.28
N THR A 33 0.86 -7.91 -31.00
CA THR A 33 2.16 -7.58 -30.42
C THR A 33 2.93 -8.89 -30.23
N PRO A 34 4.27 -8.90 -30.33
CA PRO A 34 5.07 -10.09 -30.05
C PRO A 34 4.80 -10.72 -28.68
N SER A 35 4.26 -9.94 -27.74
CA SER A 35 3.83 -10.38 -26.41
C SER A 35 2.62 -11.31 -26.45
N ASP A 36 1.65 -11.06 -27.33
CA ASP A 36 0.41 -11.85 -27.41
C ASP A 36 0.65 -13.23 -28.01
N ARG A 37 1.57 -13.34 -28.97
CA ARG A 37 2.02 -14.64 -29.50
C ARG A 37 2.73 -15.48 -28.44
N ASN A 38 3.49 -14.85 -27.55
CA ASN A 38 4.21 -15.55 -26.50
C ASN A 38 3.24 -16.14 -25.45
N LEU A 39 2.21 -15.38 -25.09
CA LEU A 39 1.14 -15.84 -24.20
C LEU A 39 0.32 -16.98 -24.82
N LEU A 40 0.02 -16.92 -26.12
CA LEU A 40 -0.69 -18.00 -26.81
C LEU A 40 0.11 -19.30 -26.85
N MET A 41 1.43 -19.23 -27.11
CA MET A 41 2.30 -20.40 -27.08
C MET A 41 2.38 -21.03 -25.68
N GLU A 42 2.39 -20.21 -24.62
CA GLU A 42 2.39 -20.69 -23.24
C GLU A 42 1.08 -21.40 -22.87
N ILE A 43 -0.07 -20.85 -23.30
CA ILE A 43 -1.39 -21.46 -23.08
C ILE A 43 -1.50 -22.80 -23.80
N GLU A 44 -1.01 -22.92 -25.04
CA GLU A 44 -1.02 -24.20 -25.76
C GLU A 44 -0.11 -25.25 -25.12
N SER A 45 1.07 -24.84 -24.65
CA SER A 45 1.99 -25.72 -23.93
C SER A 45 1.35 -26.28 -22.65
N LEU A 46 0.70 -25.42 -21.87
CA LEU A 46 0.01 -25.83 -20.64
C LEU A 46 -1.17 -26.77 -20.94
N ARG A 47 -1.92 -26.52 -22.02
CA ARG A 47 -3.01 -27.42 -22.45
C ARG A 47 -2.50 -28.82 -22.80
N LYS A 48 -1.40 -28.92 -23.56
CA LYS A 48 -0.78 -30.23 -23.88
C LYS A 48 -0.30 -30.97 -22.64
N GLN A 49 0.25 -30.27 -21.66
CA GLN A 49 0.69 -30.89 -20.41
C GLN A 49 -0.48 -31.47 -19.60
N VAL A 50 -1.61 -30.75 -19.52
CA VAL A 50 -2.82 -31.24 -18.86
C VAL A 50 -3.40 -32.46 -19.59
N GLU A 51 -3.38 -32.46 -20.93
CA GLU A 51 -3.85 -33.58 -21.74
C GLU A 51 -2.98 -34.84 -21.57
N LEU A 52 -1.65 -34.68 -21.48
CA LEU A 52 -0.73 -35.79 -21.19
C LEU A 52 -0.97 -36.39 -19.79
N LEU A 53 -1.24 -35.55 -18.79
CA LEU A 53 -1.60 -36.01 -17.44
C LEU A 53 -2.95 -36.72 -17.43
N SER A 54 -3.93 -36.22 -18.17
CA SER A 54 -5.27 -36.79 -18.27
C SER A 54 -5.29 -38.16 -18.97
N ASN A 55 -4.50 -38.33 -20.03
CA ASN A 55 -4.44 -39.58 -20.81
C ASN A 55 -3.65 -40.70 -20.11
N SER A 56 -2.83 -40.38 -19.10
CA SER A 56 -2.13 -41.37 -18.28
C SER A 56 -3.05 -42.13 -17.31
N ALA A 57 -4.27 -41.63 -17.06
CA ALA A 57 -5.19 -42.17 -16.06
C ALA A 57 -6.18 -43.22 -16.60
N THR A 58 -6.15 -43.56 -17.90
CA THR A 58 -7.25 -44.31 -18.56
C THR A 58 -6.87 -45.59 -19.32
N GLN A 59 -5.69 -46.19 -19.13
CA GLN A 59 -5.40 -47.55 -19.66
C GLN A 59 -5.33 -48.65 -18.57
N SER A 60 -5.93 -49.80 -18.93
CA SER A 60 -6.46 -50.93 -18.12
C SER A 60 -5.40 -51.91 -17.50
N PRO A 61 -5.82 -52.95 -16.74
CA PRO A 61 -5.14 -53.41 -15.51
C PRO A 61 -4.02 -54.44 -15.73
N LEU A 62 -2.95 -54.32 -14.93
CA LEU A 62 -1.86 -55.31 -14.84
C LEU A 62 -1.78 -55.95 -13.44
N PRO A 63 -1.26 -57.19 -13.34
CA PRO A 63 -1.32 -58.01 -12.13
C PRO A 63 -0.53 -57.39 -10.99
N MET A 64 -1.11 -57.43 -9.80
CA MET A 64 -0.54 -56.88 -8.57
C MET A 64 0.80 -57.57 -8.21
N PRO A 65 1.93 -56.85 -8.06
CA PRO A 65 3.12 -57.35 -7.38
C PRO A 65 2.96 -57.17 -5.85
N PRO A 66 3.74 -57.91 -5.02
CA PRO A 66 3.59 -57.93 -3.57
C PRO A 66 3.94 -56.57 -2.92
N PRO A 67 3.47 -56.31 -1.69
CA PRO A 67 3.53 -54.98 -1.08
C PRO A 67 4.98 -54.61 -0.78
N SER A 68 5.56 -53.76 -1.63
CA SER A 68 6.86 -53.16 -1.37
C SER A 68 6.64 -51.86 -0.61
N GLN A 69 7.14 -51.83 0.62
CA GLN A 69 7.26 -50.66 1.46
C GLN A 69 8.07 -49.57 0.73
N THR A 70 7.42 -48.51 0.23
CA THR A 70 7.86 -47.10 0.25
C THR A 70 6.97 -46.27 -0.67
N GLU A 71 5.85 -45.78 -0.15
CA GLU A 71 5.27 -44.53 -0.64
C GLU A 71 5.25 -43.55 0.54
N PRO A 72 5.88 -42.36 0.43
CA PRO A 72 5.67 -41.30 1.41
C PRO A 72 4.16 -41.02 1.40
N ASN A 73 3.50 -41.43 2.49
CA ASN A 73 2.06 -41.37 2.65
C ASN A 73 1.55 -39.98 2.25
N ILE A 74 0.86 -39.89 1.11
CA ILE A 74 0.30 -38.64 0.57
C ILE A 74 -0.53 -37.92 1.64
N ALA A 75 -1.18 -38.67 2.54
CA ALA A 75 -1.91 -38.10 3.67
C ALA A 75 -1.00 -37.36 4.67
N ALA A 76 0.21 -37.86 4.93
CA ALA A 76 1.16 -37.19 5.82
C ALA A 76 1.65 -35.86 5.23
N ILE A 77 1.84 -35.79 3.92
CA ILE A 77 2.19 -34.55 3.21
C ILE A 77 1.04 -33.55 3.31
N LEU A 78 -0.19 -33.99 3.06
CA LEU A 78 -1.39 -33.13 3.16
C LEU A 78 -1.62 -32.62 4.59
N SER A 79 -1.46 -33.49 5.60
CA SER A 79 -1.58 -33.08 7.00
C SER A 79 -0.49 -32.07 7.39
N THR A 80 0.75 -32.27 6.94
CA THR A 80 1.85 -31.34 7.19
C THR A 80 1.62 -29.99 6.52
N LEU A 81 1.06 -29.98 5.31
CA LEU A 81 0.72 -28.77 4.59
C LEU A 81 -0.38 -27.98 5.32
N MET A 82 -1.46 -28.65 5.73
CA MET A 82 -2.54 -28.01 6.48
C MET A 82 -2.06 -27.43 7.81
N GLU A 83 -1.24 -28.18 8.55
CA GLU A 83 -0.66 -27.73 9.81
C GLU A 83 0.26 -26.52 9.61
N THR A 84 1.06 -26.53 8.53
CA THR A 84 1.93 -25.38 8.17
C THR A 84 1.11 -24.13 7.84
N GLN A 85 0.01 -24.28 7.09
CA GLN A 85 -0.88 -23.16 6.76
C GLN A 85 -1.56 -22.59 8.01
N LYS A 86 -2.00 -23.47 8.93
CA LYS A 86 -2.58 -23.06 10.22
C LYS A 86 -1.58 -22.28 11.06
N GLN A 87 -0.36 -22.77 11.20
CA GLN A 87 0.70 -22.09 11.95
C GLN A 87 1.08 -20.75 11.32
N PHE A 88 1.08 -20.63 10.00
CA PHE A 88 1.28 -19.35 9.32
C PHE A 88 0.18 -18.34 9.69
N LEU A 89 -1.08 -18.78 9.66
CA LEU A 89 -2.22 -17.92 9.99
C LEU A 89 -2.23 -17.50 11.47
N GLU A 90 -1.90 -18.41 12.38
CA GLU A 90 -1.76 -18.13 13.82
C GLU A 90 -0.60 -17.17 14.11
N ARG A 91 0.52 -17.28 13.39
CA ARG A 91 1.64 -16.33 13.49
C ARG A 91 1.28 -14.97 12.89
N GLN A 92 0.43 -14.92 11.88
CA GLN A 92 -0.04 -13.65 11.32
C GLN A 92 -1.04 -12.96 12.25
N ALA A 93 -1.94 -13.72 12.88
CA ALA A 93 -2.91 -13.23 13.85
C ALA A 93 -2.27 -12.78 15.17
N ASN A 94 -1.17 -13.42 15.59
CA ASN A 94 -0.36 -13.05 16.75
C ASN A 94 0.86 -12.19 16.38
N SER A 95 0.95 -11.74 15.12
CA SER A 95 2.00 -10.82 14.71
C SER A 95 1.71 -9.48 15.37
N ASN A 96 2.63 -8.99 16.20
CA ASN A 96 2.68 -7.58 16.54
C ASN A 96 2.88 -6.83 15.22
N VAL A 97 1.78 -6.43 14.57
CA VAL A 97 1.81 -5.67 13.33
C VAL A 97 2.64 -4.43 13.60
N ILE A 98 3.89 -4.42 13.15
CA ILE A 98 4.69 -3.20 13.10
C ILE A 98 4.03 -2.34 12.02
N GLN A 99 3.09 -1.48 12.43
CA GLN A 99 2.53 -0.47 11.56
C GLN A 99 3.63 0.53 11.25
N ILE A 100 4.22 0.41 10.05
CA ILE A 100 5.10 1.44 9.50
C ILE A 100 4.20 2.47 8.85
N THR A 101 3.80 3.48 9.61
CA THR A 101 3.11 4.67 9.09
C THR A 101 4.15 5.62 8.50
N SER A 102 4.13 5.77 7.17
CA SER A 102 4.83 6.87 6.50
C SER A 102 4.02 8.16 6.70
N ALA A 103 4.27 8.89 7.78
CA ALA A 103 3.76 10.24 7.95
C ALA A 103 4.68 11.22 7.22
N ASN A 104 4.12 12.26 6.59
CA ASN A 104 4.93 13.37 6.09
C ASN A 104 5.69 14.00 7.27
N ASP A 105 7.00 14.21 7.11
CA ASP A 105 7.80 14.99 8.06
C ASP A 105 7.38 16.46 8.02
N THR A 106 6.36 16.78 8.81
CA THR A 106 5.82 18.13 8.97
C THR A 106 6.70 19.01 9.86
N GLY A 107 7.77 18.45 10.47
CA GLY A 107 8.76 19.22 11.23
C GLY A 107 9.44 20.27 10.36
N ASN A 108 9.58 19.97 9.07
CA ASN A 108 10.20 20.89 8.11
C ASN A 108 9.40 22.14 7.78
N SER A 109 8.10 22.15 8.09
CA SER A 109 7.22 23.29 7.88
C SER A 109 7.40 24.40 8.92
N ILE A 110 8.06 24.09 10.05
CA ILE A 110 8.37 25.10 11.07
C ILE A 110 9.52 25.98 10.54
N GLN A 111 9.39 27.29 10.69
CA GLN A 111 10.47 28.22 10.35
C GLN A 111 11.64 28.09 11.32
N ILE A 112 12.85 28.38 10.87
CA ILE A 112 14.03 28.38 11.75
C ILE A 112 13.93 29.57 12.71
N PHE A 113 14.07 29.33 14.00
CA PHE A 113 14.14 30.37 15.02
C PHE A 113 15.59 30.56 15.48
N LYS A 114 16.14 31.76 15.28
CA LYS A 114 17.53 32.08 15.60
C LYS A 114 17.69 32.70 16.99
N GLY A 115 16.61 33.26 17.55
CA GLY A 115 16.64 34.04 18.78
C GLY A 115 17.22 35.43 18.56
N GLU A 116 16.97 36.03 17.40
CA GLU A 116 17.33 37.43 17.14
C GLU A 116 16.30 38.40 17.75
N ILE A 117 16.70 39.63 18.07
CA ILE A 117 15.84 40.63 18.76
C ILE A 117 14.55 40.95 17.98
N ILE A 118 14.59 40.80 16.65
CA ILE A 118 13.45 41.05 15.76
C ILE A 118 12.45 39.87 15.70
N GLU A 119 12.87 38.68 16.11
CA GLU A 119 12.05 37.48 16.07
C GLU A 119 11.18 37.40 17.32
N ASN A 120 9.92 36.99 17.15
CA ASN A 120 8.99 36.85 18.25
C ASN A 120 8.83 35.37 18.62
N ALA A 121 9.39 34.98 19.78
CA ALA A 121 9.33 33.61 20.27
C ALA A 121 7.89 33.11 20.47
N PHE A 122 6.97 33.99 20.92
CA PHE A 122 5.58 33.63 21.16
C PHE A 122 4.82 33.33 19.86
N GLU A 123 5.01 34.12 18.81
CA GLU A 123 4.40 33.85 17.50
C GLU A 123 5.00 32.60 16.85
N TRP A 124 6.31 32.40 16.98
CA TRP A 124 6.95 31.16 16.52
C TRP A 124 6.41 29.92 17.24
N LEU A 125 6.26 29.98 18.57
CA LEU A 125 5.68 28.89 19.37
C LEU A 125 4.22 28.59 18.99
N LYS A 126 3.41 29.59 18.65
CA LYS A 126 2.05 29.38 18.12
C LYS A 126 2.06 28.60 16.81
N GLU A 127 3.00 28.89 15.91
CA GLU A 127 3.14 28.16 14.65
C GLU A 127 3.51 26.69 14.90
N VAL A 128 4.46 26.43 15.80
CA VAL A 128 4.82 25.08 16.25
C VAL A 128 3.60 24.34 16.79
N GLU A 129 2.81 24.98 17.67
CA GLU A 129 1.60 24.36 18.23
C GLU A 129 0.56 24.05 17.14
N LYS A 130 0.32 24.98 16.22
CA LYS A 130 -0.62 24.76 15.10
C LYS A 130 -0.22 23.56 14.25
N ILE A 131 1.05 23.46 13.87
CA ILE A 131 1.56 22.33 13.08
C ILE A 131 1.45 21.02 13.88
N SER A 132 1.76 21.07 15.18
CA SER A 132 1.68 19.89 16.04
C SER A 132 0.26 19.33 16.17
N ILE A 133 -0.75 20.20 16.22
CA ILE A 133 -2.16 19.80 16.27
C ILE A 133 -2.55 19.15 14.94
N LEU A 134 -2.18 19.75 13.82
CA LEU A 134 -2.47 19.23 12.48
C LEU A 134 -1.82 17.86 12.23
N ALA A 135 -0.61 17.66 12.75
CA ALA A 135 0.14 16.42 12.59
C ALA A 135 -0.03 15.43 13.75
N ASN A 136 -0.89 15.75 14.72
CA ASN A 136 -1.18 14.95 15.91
C ASN A 136 0.09 14.50 16.66
N TRP A 137 1.04 15.42 16.87
CA TRP A 137 2.30 15.12 17.55
C TRP A 137 2.11 14.93 19.06
N SER A 138 2.86 13.97 19.63
CA SER A 138 3.06 13.88 21.08
C SER A 138 3.89 15.07 21.59
N ASP A 139 3.85 15.35 22.89
CA ASP A 139 4.63 16.45 23.48
C ASP A 139 6.15 16.24 23.34
N GLU A 140 6.61 14.98 23.38
CA GLU A 140 8.02 14.64 23.10
C GLU A 140 8.41 14.95 21.66
N LEU A 141 7.53 14.63 20.70
CA LEU A 141 7.77 14.92 19.29
C LEU A 141 7.69 16.43 19.00
N LYS A 142 6.78 17.16 19.66
CA LYS A 142 6.74 18.63 19.63
C LYS A 142 8.05 19.24 20.07
N LEU A 143 8.55 18.81 21.24
CA LEU A 143 9.81 19.29 21.79
C LEU A 143 10.98 19.00 20.83
N THR A 144 11.07 17.77 20.34
CA THR A 144 12.12 17.35 19.40
C THR A 144 12.10 18.18 18.11
N ASN A 145 10.91 18.38 17.52
CA ASN A 145 10.75 19.16 16.29
C ASN A 145 10.99 20.66 16.51
N ALA A 146 10.62 21.21 17.66
CA ALA A 146 10.89 22.60 18.00
C ALA A 146 12.41 22.83 18.18
N ILE A 147 13.09 21.95 18.91
CA ILE A 147 14.54 22.02 19.14
C ILE A 147 15.32 21.89 17.83
N SER A 148 14.91 20.98 16.93
CA SER A 148 15.58 20.79 15.64
C SER A 148 15.53 22.03 14.75
N ARG A 149 14.60 22.95 15.04
CA ARG A 149 14.34 24.19 14.31
C ARG A 149 15.00 25.42 14.93
N LEU A 150 15.73 25.24 16.02
CA LEU A 150 16.56 26.29 16.60
C LEU A 150 17.87 26.46 15.83
N SER A 151 18.30 27.71 15.69
CA SER A 151 19.62 28.08 15.17
C SER A 151 20.21 29.23 15.98
N GLY A 152 21.45 29.63 15.67
CA GLY A 152 22.10 30.79 16.27
C GLY A 152 22.05 30.83 17.81
N SER A 153 21.66 31.98 18.35
CA SER A 153 21.56 32.24 19.79
C SER A 153 20.57 31.32 20.49
N ALA A 154 19.42 31.03 19.87
CA ALA A 154 18.42 30.14 20.44
C ALA A 154 18.94 28.70 20.58
N LYS A 155 19.68 28.21 19.58
CA LYS A 155 20.33 26.88 19.68
C LYS A 155 21.39 26.85 20.77
N ASN A 156 22.18 27.91 20.91
CA ASN A 156 23.15 28.02 21.99
C ASN A 156 22.47 28.05 23.37
N TRP A 157 21.35 28.77 23.50
CA TRP A 157 20.52 28.74 24.70
C TRP A 157 20.03 27.33 25.02
N GLN A 158 19.57 26.56 24.02
CA GLN A 158 19.14 25.18 24.25
C GLN A 158 20.28 24.27 24.74
N LEU A 159 21.49 24.44 24.20
CA LEU A 159 22.65 23.62 24.56
C LEU A 159 23.22 23.97 25.95
N THR A 160 23.01 25.22 26.39
CA THR A 160 23.51 25.73 27.68
C THR A 160 22.44 25.76 28.78
N GLY A 161 21.17 25.66 28.38
CA GLY A 161 20.01 25.59 29.25
C GLY A 161 19.99 24.29 30.06
N LYS A 162 19.43 24.36 31.27
CA LYS A 162 19.14 23.16 32.08
C LYS A 162 18.25 22.19 31.28
N ASN A 163 18.28 20.91 31.67
CA ASN A 163 17.50 19.83 31.04
C ASN A 163 15.98 20.07 31.11
N PHE A 164 15.46 20.88 30.19
CA PHE A 164 14.04 21.03 29.94
C PHE A 164 13.58 19.86 29.06
N ASN A 165 13.30 18.74 29.71
CA ASN A 165 12.93 17.49 29.02
C ASN A 165 11.43 17.39 28.72
N ASP A 166 10.63 18.35 29.19
CA ASP A 166 9.20 18.41 28.93
C ASP A 166 8.82 19.67 28.15
N TRP A 167 7.82 19.52 27.28
CA TRP A 167 7.36 20.59 26.39
C TRP A 167 6.92 21.85 27.15
N ILE A 168 6.22 21.70 28.28
CA ILE A 168 5.60 22.82 28.99
C ILE A 168 6.65 23.69 29.67
N THR A 169 7.59 23.09 30.39
CA THR A 169 8.70 23.79 31.03
C THR A 169 9.60 24.42 29.98
N TRP A 170 9.91 23.68 28.90
CA TRP A 170 10.71 24.20 27.79
C TRP A 170 10.08 25.44 27.14
N LYS A 171 8.78 25.36 26.82
CA LYS A 171 8.01 26.46 26.22
C LYS A 171 8.00 27.69 27.14
N THR A 172 7.79 27.48 28.44
CA THR A 172 7.79 28.56 29.44
C THR A 172 9.16 29.22 29.58
N ALA A 173 10.24 28.47 29.40
CA ALA A 173 11.59 29.00 29.50
C ALA A 173 12.04 29.79 28.25
N LEU A 174 11.41 29.52 27.10
CA LEU A 174 11.71 30.18 25.82
C LEU A 174 10.94 31.49 25.62
N ALA A 175 9.72 31.57 26.15
CA ALA A 175 8.80 32.71 26.02
C ALA A 175 9.02 33.78 27.10
#